data_AF-A0A7T0KDW5-F1
#
_entry.id   AF-A0A7T0KDW5-F1
#
_cell.length_a   1.000
_cell.length_b   1.000
_cell.length_c   1.000
_cell.angle_alpha   90.00
_cell.angle_beta   90.00
_cell.angle_gamma   90.00
#
_symmetry.space_group_name_H-M   'P 1'
#
loop_
_entity.id
_entity.type
_entity.pdbx_description
1 polymer ?
#
loop_
_entity_poly.entity_id
_entity_poly.type
_entity_poly.pdbx_seq_one_letter_code
_entity_poly.pdbx_strand_id
1 'polypeptide(L)' 'MFLLSLDEIDRVKRAHKISTFVELEAVTGVTRKTWREALATRDPKPAVLQALARLGARPNRILVNDCTEIPAA' A
#
# COMPACT_ATOMS: atom_id res chain seq x y z
N MET A 1 4.68 -11.14 -10.63
CA MET A 1 3.37 -10.49 -10.34
C MET A 1 3.64 -9.19 -9.58
N PHE A 2 2.84 -8.14 -9.72
CA PHE A 2 3.03 -6.92 -8.92
C PHE A 2 2.30 -7.02 -7.59
N LEU A 3 3.01 -6.68 -6.51
CA LEU A 3 2.50 -6.62 -5.15
C LEU A 3 2.66 -5.21 -4.60
N LEU A 4 1.84 -4.87 -3.61
CA LEU A 4 2.04 -3.70 -2.78
C LEU A 4 3.31 -3.83 -1.95
N SER A 5 4.08 -2.74 -1.92
CA SER A 5 5.23 -2.56 -1.05
C SER A 5 4.78 -2.27 0.38
N LEU A 6 5.08 -3.18 1.32
CA LEU A 6 4.77 -2.98 2.73
C LEU A 6 5.59 -1.84 3.33
N ASP A 7 6.85 -1.69 2.92
CA ASP A 7 7.72 -0.60 3.38
C ASP A 7 7.17 0.77 3.00
N GLU A 8 6.71 0.91 1.75
CA GLU A 8 6.15 2.18 1.28
C GLU A 8 4.81 2.48 1.94
N ILE A 9 3.97 1.46 2.17
CA ILE A 9 2.72 1.61 2.92
C ILE A 9 3.01 2.06 4.36
N ASP A 10 3.95 1.41 5.04
CA ASP A 10 4.30 1.78 6.42
C ASP A 10 4.92 3.17 6.51
N ARG A 11 5.73 3.59 5.52
CA ARG A 11 6.22 4.96 5.41
C ARG A 11 5.07 5.95 5.35
N VAL A 12 4.10 5.71 4.47
CA VAL A 12 2.93 6.58 4.28
C VAL A 12 2.11 6.64 5.57
N LYS A 13 1.84 5.50 6.20
CA LYS A 13 1.14 5.44 7.49
C LYS A 13 1.85 6.26 8.57
N ARG A 14 3.18 6.12 8.71
CA ARG A 14 3.99 6.89 9.67
C ARG A 14 3.96 8.39 9.39
N ALA A 15 4.03 8.80 8.12
CA ALA A 15 3.99 10.21 7.72
C ALA A 15 2.67 10.89 8.14
N HIS A 16 1.55 10.15 8.12
CA HIS A 16 0.23 10.65 8.50
C HIS A 16 -0.21 10.25 9.92
N LYS A 17 0.68 9.63 10.72
CA LYS A 17 0.38 9.09 12.06
C LYS A 17 -0.80 8.11 12.10
N ILE A 18 -1.01 7.37 11.02
CA ILE A 18 -2.11 6.41 10.89
C ILE A 18 -1.67 5.08 11.49
N SER A 19 -2.37 4.63 12.52
CA SER A 19 -2.05 3.41 13.27
C SER A 19 -3.07 2.30 13.07
N THR A 20 -4.30 2.65 12.71
CA THR A 20 -5.42 1.70 12.59
C THR A 20 -6.07 1.71 11.21
N PHE A 21 -6.80 0.63 10.89
CA PHE A 21 -7.63 0.58 9.68
C PHE A 21 -8.81 1.55 9.74
N VAL A 22 -9.30 1.89 10.94
CA VAL A 22 -10.38 2.88 11.14
C VAL A 22 -9.91 4.26 10.68
N GLU A 23 -8.70 4.65 11.09
CA GLU A 23 -8.09 5.91 10.66
C GLU A 23 -7.79 5.91 9.15
N LEU A 24 -7.30 4.79 8.58
CA LEU A 24 -7.13 4.67 7.13
C LEU A 24 -8.45 4.90 6.39
N GLU A 25 -9.55 4.29 6.84
CA GLU A 25 -10.87 4.49 6.24
C GLU A 25 -11.34 5.94 6.36
N ALA A 26 -11.18 6.56 7.53
CA ALA A 26 -11.54 7.95 7.74
C ALA A 26 -10.78 8.93 6.84
N VAL A 27 -9.47 8.72 6.64
CA VAL A 27 -8.62 9.63 5.85
C VAL A 27 -8.74 9.37 4.34
N THR A 28 -8.96 8.11 3.93
CA THR A 28 -8.90 7.72 2.51
C THR A 28 -10.26 7.45 1.88
N GLY A 29 -11.31 7.25 2.67
CA GLY A 29 -12.63 6.80 2.22
C GLY A 29 -12.68 5.34 1.75
N VAL A 30 -11.55 4.61 1.79
CA VAL A 30 -11.48 3.19 1.44
C VAL A 30 -11.79 2.35 2.67
N THR A 31 -12.73 1.40 2.54
CA THR A 31 -13.23 0.65 3.71
C THR A 31 -12.13 -0.13 4.44
N ARG A 32 -12.29 -0.30 5.76
CA ARG A 32 -11.46 -1.20 6.57
C ARG A 32 -11.31 -2.60 5.99
N LYS A 33 -12.37 -3.15 5.39
CA LYS A 33 -12.36 -4.48 4.77
C LYS A 33 -11.40 -4.51 3.58
N THR A 34 -11.47 -3.50 2.71
CA THR A 34 -10.58 -3.38 1.54
C THR A 34 -9.13 -3.22 1.96
N TRP A 35 -8.85 -2.40 2.98
CA TRP A 35 -7.48 -2.26 3.52
C TRP A 35 -6.95 -3.55 4.12
N ARG A 36 -7.76 -4.26 4.91
CA ARG A 36 -7.38 -5.53 5.51
C ARG A 36 -7.05 -6.57 4.44
N GLU A 37 -7.90 -6.67 3.43
CA GLU A 37 -7.70 -7.59 2.31
C GLU A 37 -6.43 -7.23 1.52
N ALA A 38 -6.27 -5.96 1.13
CA ALA A 38 -5.11 -5.51 0.37
C ALA A 38 -3.78 -5.67 1.12
N LEU A 39 -3.75 -5.53 2.45
CA LEU A 39 -2.53 -5.81 3.23
C LEU A 39 -2.28 -7.31 3.40
N ALA A 40 -3.32 -8.13 3.49
CA ALA A 40 -3.20 -9.57 3.62
C ALA A 40 -2.72 -10.22 2.32
N THR A 41 -3.29 -9.82 1.18
CA THR A 41 -2.96 -10.38 -0.15
C THR A 41 -1.84 -9.63 -0.85
N ARG A 42 -1.54 -8.40 -0.40
CA ARG A 42 -0.65 -7.44 -1.08
C ARG A 42 -1.10 -7.13 -2.51
N ASP A 43 -2.37 -7.37 -2.82
CA ASP A 43 -2.94 -7.15 -4.15
C ASP A 43 -3.09 -5.64 -4.43
N PRO A 44 -2.52 -5.12 -5.54
CA PRO A 44 -2.55 -3.70 -5.87
C PRO A 44 -3.92 -3.25 -6.44
N LYS A 45 -4.94 -3.22 -5.58
CA LYS A 45 -6.29 -2.79 -5.95
C LYS A 45 -6.31 -1.31 -6.36
N PRO A 46 -7.04 -0.90 -7.42
CA PRO A 46 -7.08 0.49 -7.90
C PRO A 46 -7.44 1.53 -6.82
N ALA A 47 -8.44 1.22 -5.99
CA ALA A 47 -8.87 2.11 -4.89
C ALA A 47 -7.76 2.33 -3.85
N VAL A 48 -7.01 1.28 -3.52
CA VAL A 48 -5.90 1.33 -2.55
C VAL A 48 -4.73 2.11 -3.13
N LEU A 49 -4.39 1.89 -4.41
CA LEU A 49 -3.35 2.65 -5.11
C LEU A 49 -3.68 4.15 -5.17
N GLN A 50 -4.93 4.51 -5.50
CA GLN A 50 -5.35 5.92 -5.51
C GLN A 50 -5.30 6.54 -4.11
N ALA A 51 -5.75 5.81 -3.09
CA ALA A 51 -5.67 6.25 -1.70
C ALA A 51 -4.22 6.50 -1.26
N LEU A 52 -3.32 5.56 -1.54
CA LEU A 52 -1.89 5.70 -1.24
C LEU A 52 -1.27 6.87 -2.01
N ALA A 53 -1.59 7.04 -3.29
CA ALA A 53 -1.13 8.18 -4.08
C ALA A 53 -1.58 9.52 -3.48
N ARG A 54 -2.84 9.62 -3.02
CA ARG A 54 -3.37 10.81 -2.32
C ARG A 54 -2.67 11.09 -0.99
N LEU A 55 -2.27 10.04 -0.27
CA LEU A 55 -1.46 10.14 0.94
C LEU A 55 0.04 10.42 0.66
N GLY A 56 0.42 10.60 -0.61
CA GLY A 56 1.79 10.93 -0.99
C GLY A 56 2.72 9.70 -1.08
N ALA A 57 2.18 8.52 -1.36
CA ALA A 57 2.98 7.35 -1.72
C ALA A 57 3.84 7.63 -2.95
N ARG A 58 5.06 7.10 -2.94
CA ARG A 58 6.02 7.26 -4.03
C ARG A 58 5.67 6.27 -5.15
N PRO A 59 5.31 6.72 -6.36
CA PRO A 59 4.89 5.83 -7.46
C PRO A 59 5.93 4.79 -7.83
N ASN A 60 7.21 5.14 -7.72
CA ASN A 60 8.34 4.26 -7.98
C ASN A 60 8.68 3.28 -6.83
N ARG A 61 7.91 3.30 -5.74
CA ARG A 61 8.12 2.41 -4.57
C ARG A 61 6.88 1.66 -4.11
N ILE A 62 5.69 2.05 -4.59
CA ILE A 62 4.41 1.48 -4.13
C ILE A 62 4.17 0.05 -4.67
N LEU A 63 4.75 -0.29 -5.82
CA LEU A 63 4.69 -1.62 -6.42
C LEU A 63 6.06 -2.29 -6.36
N VAL A 64 6.07 -3.56 -5.99
CA VAL A 64 7.24 -4.45 -6.06
C VAL A 64 6.90 -5.66 -6.92
N ASN A 65 7.90 -6.23 -7.59
CA ASN A 65 7.72 -7.46 -8.33
C ASN A 65 7.91 -8.66 -7.38
N ASP A 66 6.96 -9.58 -7.40
CA ASP A 66 7.01 -10.85 -6.67
C ASP A 66 8.12 -11.78 -7.20
N CYS A 67 8.49 -11.61 -8.47
CA CYS A 67 9.64 -12.28 -9.06
C CYS A 67 10.93 -11.61 -8.57
N THR A 68 11.33 -11.90 -7.34
CA THR A 68 12.69 -11.63 -6.85
C THR A 68 13.57 -12.86 -7.05
N GLU A 69 13.79 -13.21 -8.31
CA GLU A 69 15.03 -13.84 -8.78
C GLU A 69 15.55 -12.95 -9.90
N ILE A 70 16.36 -11.96 -9.56
CA ILE A 70 17.29 -11.37 -10.51
C ILE A 70 18.65 -11.93 -10.09
N PRO A 71 19.16 -12.99 -10.74
CA PRO A 71 20.55 -13.35 -10.57
C PRO A 71 21.36 -12.16 -11.05
N ALA A 72 22.27 -11.69 -10.18
CA ALA A 72 23.23 -10.65 -10.53
C ALA A 72 24.01 -11.08 -11.79
N ALA A 73 24.08 -10.18 -12.77
CA ALA A 73 24.97 -10.30 -13.93
C ALA A 73 26.39 -9.83 -13.56
#